data_AF-A0A845LHG4-F1
#
_entry.id   AF-A0A845LHG4-F1
#
_cell.length_a   1.000
_cell.length_b   1.000
_cell.length_c   1.000
_cell.angle_alpha   90.00
_cell.angle_beta   90.00
_cell.angle_gamma   90.00
#
_symmetry.space_group_name_H-M   'P 1'
#
loop_
_entity.id
_entity.type
_entity.pdbx_description
1 polymer ?
#
loop_
_entity_poly.entity_id
_entity_poly.type
_entity_poly.pdbx_seq_one_letter_code
_entity_poly.pdbx_strand_id
1 'polypeptide(L)'
;MTFVTNPAIGEHHLKEEKKLQKETTKRKYEEERRELEKELHENKIEIEKLFNEKFEYCDEKIEYDCYFVRFKKSGEDSYKELKFEFEENYMHLKHMWKTEEE
;
A
#
# COMPACT_ATOMS: atom_id res chain seq x y z
N MET A 1 -2.12 57.94 14.74
CA MET A 1 -2.78 56.76 14.14
C MET A 1 -2.42 55.56 14.98
N THR A 2 -3.34 55.02 15.77
CA THR A 2 -3.13 53.80 16.55
C THR A 2 -3.79 52.65 15.81
N PHE A 3 -2.97 51.76 15.22
CA PHE A 3 -3.46 50.51 14.64
C PHE A 3 -3.82 49.57 15.78
N VAL A 4 -5.12 49.36 16.01
CA VAL A 4 -5.61 48.37 16.96
C VAL A 4 -5.61 47.03 16.23
N THR A 5 -4.48 46.33 16.21
CA THR A 5 -4.44 44.93 15.79
C THR A 5 -5.16 44.10 16.85
N ASN A 6 -6.40 43.73 16.56
CA ASN A 6 -7.24 42.95 17.46
C ASN A 6 -6.69 41.51 17.54
N PRO A 7 -6.12 41.07 18.67
CA PRO A 7 -5.45 39.77 18.80
C PRO A 7 -6.38 38.57 18.57
N ALA A 8 -7.69 38.77 18.73
CA ALA A 8 -8.72 37.75 18.51
C ALA A 8 -8.82 37.25 17.05
N ILE A 9 -8.45 38.07 16.06
CA ILE A 9 -8.52 37.68 14.64
C ILE A 9 -7.38 36.73 14.27
N GLY A 10 -6.19 36.92 14.87
CA GLY A 10 -5.03 36.04 14.66
C GLY A 10 -5.21 34.65 15.28
N GLU A 11 -5.84 34.55 16.46
CA GLU A 11 -6.11 33.25 17.10
C GLU A 11 -7.17 32.42 16.38
N HIS A 12 -8.16 33.05 15.74
CA HIS A 12 -9.19 32.34 14.97
C HIS A 12 -8.62 31.75 13.67
N HIS A 13 -7.85 32.55 12.92
CA HIS A 13 -7.14 32.09 11.72
C HIS A 13 -6.19 30.91 12.03
N LEU A 14 -5.43 30.98 13.12
CA LEU A 14 -4.52 29.89 13.52
C LEU A 14 -5.26 28.60 13.89
N LYS A 15 -6.47 28.70 14.46
CA LYS A 15 -7.31 27.54 14.79
C LYS A 15 -7.92 26.90 13.55
N GLU A 16 -8.37 27.72 12.59
CA GLU A 16 -8.90 27.22 11.31
C GLU A 16 -7.81 26.58 10.46
N GLU A 17 -6.61 27.16 10.36
CA GLU A 17 -5.47 26.56 9.65
C GLU A 17 -5.04 25.22 10.26
N LYS A 18 -4.96 25.12 11.59
CA LYS A 18 -4.66 23.85 12.28
C LYS A 18 -5.75 22.79 12.06
N LYS A 19 -7.01 23.21 11.95
CA LYS A 19 -8.13 22.30 11.66
C LYS A 19 -8.05 21.79 10.21
N LEU A 20 -7.76 22.67 9.26
CA LEU A 20 -7.57 22.31 7.85
C LEU A 20 -6.36 21.38 7.64
N GLN A 21 -5.26 21.61 8.36
CA GLN A 21 -4.10 20.71 8.36
C GLN A 21 -4.45 19.33 8.91
N LYS A 22 -5.21 19.25 10.02
CA LYS A 22 -5.67 17.96 10.57
C LYS A 22 -6.59 17.21 9.60
N GLU A 23 -7.51 17.91 8.94
CA GLU A 23 -8.42 17.31 7.97
C GLU A 23 -7.68 16.83 6.71
N THR A 24 -6.67 17.55 6.25
CA THR A 24 -5.86 17.14 5.09
C THR A 24 -4.94 15.96 5.42
N THR A 25 -4.31 15.93 6.60
CA THR A 25 -3.54 14.75 7.05
C THR A 25 -4.43 13.52 7.20
N LYS A 26 -5.62 13.67 7.77
CA LYS A 26 -6.58 12.56 7.90
C LYS A 26 -7.01 12.02 6.54
N ARG A 27 -7.29 12.89 5.57
CA ARG A 27 -7.66 12.47 4.21
C ARG A 27 -6.53 11.71 3.51
N LYS A 28 -5.29 12.20 3.61
CA LYS A 28 -4.12 11.50 3.04
C LYS A 28 -3.97 10.10 3.64
N TYR A 29 -4.08 9.98 4.96
CA TYR A 29 -4.02 8.68 5.62
C TYR A 29 -5.14 7.73 5.17
N GLU A 30 -6.38 8.23 5.04
CA GLU A 30 -7.50 7.41 4.54
C GLU A 30 -7.31 6.98 3.08
N GLU A 31 -6.64 7.81 2.28
CA GLU A 31 -6.32 7.52 0.87
C GLU A 31 -5.21 6.46 0.77
N GLU A 32 -4.08 6.64 1.47
CA GLU A 32 -2.99 5.64 1.54
C GLU A 32 -3.52 4.29 2.04
N ARG A 33 -4.40 4.29 3.05
CA ARG A 33 -4.97 3.04 3.57
C ARG A 33 -5.90 2.35 2.56
N ARG A 34 -6.65 3.13 1.75
CA ARG A 34 -7.47 2.57 0.67
C ARG A 34 -6.61 1.99 -0.44
N GLU A 35 -5.51 2.64 -0.78
CA GLU A 35 -4.57 2.14 -1.80
C GLU A 35 -3.93 0.83 -1.34
N LEU A 36 -3.50 0.76 -0.07
CA LEU A 36 -2.95 -0.45 0.54
C LEU A 36 -3.98 -1.60 0.56
N GLU A 37 -5.21 -1.34 1.01
CA GLU A 37 -6.30 -2.34 1.01
C GLU A 37 -6.65 -2.82 -0.42
N LYS A 38 -6.63 -1.91 -1.39
CA LYS A 38 -6.92 -2.22 -2.79
C LYS A 38 -5.83 -3.09 -3.41
N GLU A 39 -4.57 -2.71 -3.25
CA GLU A 39 -3.43 -3.52 -3.72
C GLU A 39 -3.47 -4.92 -3.10
N LEU A 40 -3.72 -5.01 -1.79
CA LEU A 40 -3.81 -6.30 -1.11
C LEU A 40 -4.90 -7.19 -1.72
N HIS A 41 -6.07 -6.61 -2.00
CA HIS A 41 -7.18 -7.34 -2.58
C HIS A 41 -6.88 -7.83 -4.00
N GLU A 42 -6.34 -6.95 -4.85
CA GLU A 42 -5.97 -7.29 -6.24
C GLU A 42 -4.87 -8.36 -6.27
N ASN A 43 -3.83 -8.19 -5.47
CA ASN A 43 -2.74 -9.16 -5.38
C ASN A 43 -3.23 -10.50 -4.83
N LYS A 44 -4.08 -10.52 -3.80
CA LYS A 44 -4.64 -11.77 -3.26
C LYS A 44 -5.40 -12.57 -4.32
N ILE A 45 -6.25 -11.91 -5.12
CA ILE A 45 -6.98 -12.57 -6.21
C ILE A 45 -5.99 -13.19 -7.21
N GLU A 46 -4.94 -12.46 -7.56
CA GLU A 46 -3.97 -12.92 -8.55
C GLU A 46 -3.10 -14.07 -8.02
N ILE A 47 -2.75 -14.04 -6.73
CA ILE A 47 -2.07 -15.13 -6.01
C ILE A 47 -2.93 -16.38 -5.99
N GLU A 48 -4.22 -16.27 -5.64
CA GLU A 48 -5.14 -17.41 -5.65
C GLU A 48 -5.26 -18.02 -7.06
N LYS A 49 -5.23 -17.20 -8.12
CA LYS A 49 -5.17 -17.71 -9.50
C LYS A 49 -3.85 -18.44 -9.78
N LEU A 50 -2.72 -17.87 -9.36
CA LEU A 50 -1.40 -18.49 -9.53
C LEU A 50 -1.33 -19.88 -8.84
N PHE A 51 -1.86 -19.99 -7.63
CA PHE A 51 -1.99 -21.27 -6.92
C PHE A 51 -2.83 -22.27 -7.70
N ASN A 52 -4.02 -21.87 -8.15
CA ASN A 52 -4.90 -22.73 -8.95
C ASN A 52 -4.26 -23.16 -10.28
N GLU A 53 -3.45 -22.29 -10.89
CA GLU A 53 -2.73 -22.55 -12.14
C GLU A 53 -1.43 -23.36 -11.94
N LYS A 54 -1.12 -23.80 -10.70
CA LYS A 54 0.11 -24.52 -10.31
C LYS A 54 1.40 -23.75 -10.64
N PHE A 55 1.37 -22.44 -10.42
CA PHE A 55 2.59 -21.64 -10.39
C PHE A 55 3.29 -21.82 -9.06
N GLU A 56 4.60 -21.93 -9.11
CA GLU A 56 5.50 -22.04 -7.98
C GLU A 56 6.24 -20.73 -7.80
N TYR A 57 6.52 -20.37 -6.54
CA TYR A 57 7.36 -19.24 -6.21
C TYR A 57 8.77 -19.47 -6.76
N CYS A 58 9.31 -18.50 -7.50
CA CYS A 58 10.61 -18.62 -8.18
C CYS A 58 11.66 -17.70 -7.56
N ASP A 59 11.44 -16.39 -7.65
CA ASP A 59 12.39 -15.38 -7.17
C ASP A 59 11.68 -14.09 -6.73
N GLU A 60 12.34 -13.34 -5.84
CA GLU A 60 11.94 -11.99 -5.45
C GLU A 60 13.03 -10.98 -5.76
N LYS A 61 12.61 -9.78 -6.17
CA LYS A 61 13.47 -8.66 -6.49
C LYS A 61 12.89 -7.39 -5.89
N ILE A 62 13.75 -6.53 -5.34
CA ILE A 62 13.36 -5.23 -4.81
C ILE A 62 13.92 -4.15 -5.74
N GLU A 63 13.06 -3.31 -6.28
CA GLU A 63 13.45 -2.17 -7.13
C GLU A 63 12.60 -0.94 -6.80
N TYR A 64 13.26 0.20 -6.58
CA TYR A 64 12.61 1.50 -6.32
C TYR A 64 11.52 1.42 -5.22
N ASP A 65 11.86 0.82 -4.07
CA ASP A 65 10.96 0.59 -2.93
C ASP A 65 9.73 -0.28 -3.24
N CYS A 66 9.70 -0.95 -4.40
CA CYS A 66 8.68 -1.93 -4.75
C CYS A 66 9.25 -3.35 -4.67
N TYR A 67 8.43 -4.29 -4.21
CA TYR A 67 8.74 -5.71 -4.18
C TYR A 67 8.12 -6.38 -5.41
N PHE A 68 8.94 -7.08 -6.18
CA PHE A 68 8.52 -7.86 -7.34
C PHE A 68 8.71 -9.33 -7.02
N VAL A 69 7.63 -10.09 -7.13
CA VAL A 69 7.65 -11.53 -6.89
C VAL A 69 7.35 -12.24 -8.20
N ARG A 70 8.26 -13.11 -8.62
CA ARG A 70 8.12 -13.90 -9.84
C ARG A 70 7.73 -15.32 -9.50
N PHE A 71 6.76 -15.80 -10.26
CA PHE A 71 6.22 -17.13 -10.19
C PHE A 71 6.46 -17.85 -11.51
N LYS A 72 6.83 -19.11 -11.44
CA LYS A 72 7.08 -19.98 -12.59
C LYS A 72 6.11 -21.15 -12.59
N LYS A 73 5.50 -21.45 -13.72
CA LYS A 73 4.66 -22.64 -13.84
C LYS A 73 5.50 -23.89 -14.04
N SER A 74 5.20 -24.94 -13.29
CA SER A 74 5.91 -26.22 -13.43
C SER A 74 5.61 -26.86 -14.80
N GLY A 75 6.65 -27.15 -15.58
CA GLY A 75 6.54 -27.78 -16.90
C GLY A 75 6.31 -26.83 -18.08
N GLU A 76 6.19 -25.51 -17.85
CA GLU A 76 6.12 -24.50 -18.91
C GLU A 76 7.21 -23.43 -18.70
N ASP A 77 7.62 -22.74 -19.76
CA ASP A 77 8.49 -21.55 -19.67
C ASP A 77 7.66 -20.27 -19.45
N SER A 78 6.54 -20.42 -18.75
CA SER A 78 5.59 -19.36 -18.43
C SER A 78 5.94 -18.76 -17.07
N TYR A 79 6.16 -17.44 -17.04
CA TYR A 79 6.41 -16.68 -15.82
C TYR A 79 5.35 -15.60 -15.64
N LYS A 80 4.97 -15.37 -14.39
CA LYS A 80 4.14 -14.23 -13.99
C LYS A 80 4.87 -13.47 -12.90
N GLU A 81 4.74 -12.15 -12.93
CA GLU A 81 5.37 -11.26 -11.97
C GLU A 81 4.28 -10.42 -11.30
N LEU A 82 4.30 -10.37 -9.97
CA LEU A 82 3.43 -9.52 -9.16
C LEU A 82 4.25 -8.41 -8.53
N LYS A 83 3.74 -7.18 -8.62
CA LYS A 83 4.31 -6.00 -8.00
C LYS A 83 3.55 -5.68 -6.72
N PHE A 84 4.30 -5.38 -5.67
CA PHE A 84 3.82 -4.86 -4.41
C PHE A 84 4.50 -3.52 -4.17
N GLU A 85 3.70 -2.46 -4.10
CA GLU A 85 4.16 -1.12 -3.73
C GLU A 85 4.27 -0.98 -2.21
N PHE A 86 3.52 -1.81 -1.47
CA PHE A 86 3.54 -1.81 -0.01
C PHE A 86 4.19 -3.09 0.55
N GLU A 87 5.22 -2.92 1.38
CA GLU A 87 5.92 -4.02 2.07
C GLU A 87 4.95 -4.91 2.87
N GLU A 88 3.94 -4.31 3.50
CA GLU A 88 2.93 -5.02 4.28
C GLU A 88 2.19 -6.08 3.44
N ASN A 89 1.87 -5.75 2.19
CA ASN A 89 1.18 -6.65 1.28
C ASN A 89 2.08 -7.79 0.80
N TYR A 90 3.36 -7.49 0.54
CA TYR A 90 4.37 -8.52 0.24
C TYR A 90 4.56 -9.49 1.41
N MET A 91 4.63 -8.98 2.64
CA MET A 91 4.74 -9.82 3.84
C MET A 91 3.50 -10.69 4.03
N HIS A 92 2.30 -10.17 3.72
CA HIS A 92 1.07 -10.94 3.75
C HIS A 92 1.09 -12.10 2.75
N LEU A 93 1.51 -11.85 1.50
CA LEU A 93 1.73 -12.90 0.50
C LEU A 93 2.67 -13.99 1.04
N LYS A 94 3.84 -13.57 1.54
CA LYS A 94 4.88 -14.51 1.99
C LYS A 94 4.37 -15.41 3.11
N HIS A 95 3.52 -14.88 3.99
CA HIS A 95 2.86 -15.66 5.02
C HIS A 95 1.84 -16.65 4.43
N MET A 96 0.96 -16.21 3.53
CA MET A 96 -0.01 -17.09 2.86
C MET A 96 0.69 -18.28 2.20
N TRP A 97 1.77 -18.02 1.46
CA TRP A 97 2.51 -19.05 0.75
C TRP A 97 3.17 -20.07 1.68
N LYS A 98 3.77 -19.62 2.78
CA LYS A 98 4.39 -20.50 3.78
C LYS A 98 3.39 -21.35 4.55
N THR A 99 2.16 -20.85 4.74
CA THR A 99 1.15 -21.56 5.54
C THR A 99 0.55 -22.75 4.78
N GLU A 100 0.59 -22.76 3.44
CA GLU A 100 0.12 -23.92 2.64
C GLU A 100 1.14 -25.07 2.56
N GLU A 101 2.39 -24.88 2.99
CA GLU A 101 3.40 -25.95 3.04
C GLU A 101 3.40 -26.77 4.36
N GLU A 102 2.59 -26.39 5.36
CA GLU A 102 2.39 -27.11 6.65
C GLU A 102 1.13 -27.98 6.66
#